data_AF-A0A644Y2A7-F1
#
_entry.id   AF-A0A644Y2A7-F1
#
_cell.length_a   1.000
_cell.length_b   1.000
_cell.length_c   1.000
_cell.angle_alpha   90.00
_cell.angle_beta   90.00
_cell.angle_gamma   90.00
#
_symmetry.space_group_name_H-M   'P 1'
#
loop_
_entity.id
_entity.type
_entity.pdbx_description
1 polymer ?
#
loop_
_entity_poly.entity_id
_entity_poly.type
_entity_poly.pdbx_seq_one_letter_code
_entity_poly.pdbx_strand_id
1 'polypeptide(L)'
;MIANAATAIYVLKKDFEFLEPVQVLITAVISVLVLVLLMLRDQPRKWLTYALLFVVTAEMTANAAIDLFRLGYVKQDEFADYQTNLNTMLADVRTSEDTFYRIEKTFQRSKNDSFQANYAGINHFSSTFEKEIPALFGSLGFPDGNGFIVYSTGTLFTDALFGVKYFIQDKKLPETFYDLNDGIYRLNRNSTRPDLTQYSIYSETDRSTTFENPYALSLAFGVSESVLDLELIEDQPILMQEQLLDAFNNQESIEPYFSLRPFDSNVFQNVTSAADDAQNTTYYRSVDGAISRIEFQFTPTSENPYYLILDAGIDDDNATLYVNNVKLDYYTTYRNDQVINIASNQQGENITFTIELLEDSIRVQDLKLYELNKALFEETISGRQEEGMTITSFSQTHITGSVTIADEDEVLLTTIPYSEGWAVTIDGEAAETETTLKGLLAVPISAGKHTVELTYRTPYLMTGLSLTGTSIVGALLLKKYRKNK
;
A
#
# COMPACT_ATOMS: atom_id res chain seq x y z
N MET A 1 -47.04 11.02 -5.70
CA MET A 1 -47.77 10.33 -4.62
C MET A 1 -47.83 8.82 -4.83
N ILE A 2 -48.31 8.31 -5.97
CA ILE A 2 -48.37 6.85 -6.24
C ILE A 2 -46.98 6.19 -6.15
N ALA A 3 -45.96 6.81 -6.75
CA ALA A 3 -44.57 6.33 -6.66
C ALA A 3 -44.06 6.30 -5.21
N ASN A 4 -44.20 7.38 -4.43
CA ASN A 4 -43.77 7.40 -3.02
C ASN A 4 -44.50 6.36 -2.16
N ALA A 5 -45.80 6.14 -2.38
CA ALA A 5 -46.56 5.12 -1.67
C ALA A 5 -46.10 3.70 -2.05
N ALA A 6 -45.83 3.45 -3.33
CA ALA A 6 -45.27 2.18 -3.81
C ALA A 6 -43.87 1.93 -3.23
N THR A 7 -43.00 2.95 -3.20
CA THR A 7 -41.68 2.88 -2.58
C THR A 7 -41.79 2.62 -1.08
N ALA A 8 -42.64 3.34 -0.34
CA ALA A 8 -42.86 3.13 1.08
C ALA A 8 -43.35 1.69 1.39
N ILE A 9 -44.28 1.15 0.60
CA ILE A 9 -44.78 -0.22 0.75
C ILE A 9 -43.69 -1.25 0.41
N TYR A 10 -42.92 -1.02 -0.65
CA TYR A 10 -41.80 -1.88 -1.04
C TYR A 10 -40.75 -1.96 0.08
N VAL A 11 -40.40 -0.79 0.60
CA VAL A 11 -39.39 -0.62 1.63
C VAL A 11 -39.84 -1.21 2.97
N LEU A 12 -41.11 -1.04 3.38
CA LEU A 12 -41.66 -1.68 4.60
C LEU A 12 -41.83 -3.21 4.48
N LYS A 13 -41.86 -3.75 3.25
CA LYS A 13 -41.94 -5.20 3.00
C LYS A 13 -40.58 -5.89 3.00
N LYS A 14 -39.50 -5.12 2.93
CA LYS A 14 -38.13 -5.62 2.92
C LYS A 14 -37.52 -5.25 4.27
N ASP A 15 -37.10 -6.25 5.04
CA ASP A 15 -36.41 -5.98 6.31
C ASP A 15 -35.03 -5.39 6.00
N PHE A 16 -34.89 -4.08 6.18
CA PHE A 16 -33.63 -3.36 6.09
C PHE A 16 -33.19 -2.99 7.50
N GLU A 17 -32.02 -3.47 7.93
CA GLU A 17 -31.51 -3.29 9.31
C GLU A 17 -31.40 -1.81 9.73
N PHE A 18 -31.21 -0.90 8.77
CA PHE A 18 -31.04 0.53 9.00
C PHE A 18 -32.34 1.33 8.84
N LEU A 19 -33.50 0.72 8.59
CA LEU A 19 -34.71 1.48 8.32
C LEU A 19 -35.88 1.11 9.22
N GLU A 20 -36.35 2.10 9.97
CA GLU A 20 -37.47 1.95 10.89
C GLU A 20 -38.79 2.42 10.27
N PRO A 21 -39.93 1.78 10.56
CA PRO A 21 -41.24 2.18 10.03
C PRO A 21 -41.62 3.64 10.31
N VAL A 22 -41.14 4.21 11.43
CA VAL A 22 -41.36 5.62 11.78
C VAL A 22 -40.71 6.57 10.79
N GLN A 23 -39.56 6.20 10.21
CA GLN A 23 -38.82 7.03 9.26
C GLN A 23 -39.59 7.12 7.93
N VAL A 24 -40.11 5.98 7.46
CA VAL A 24 -40.96 5.92 6.26
C VAL A 24 -42.22 6.78 6.42
N LEU A 25 -42.84 6.74 7.60
CA LEU A 25 -44.00 7.57 7.91
C LEU A 25 -43.66 9.06 7.91
N ILE A 26 -42.54 9.46 8.55
CA ILE A 26 -42.08 10.85 8.58
C ILE A 26 -41.80 11.37 7.16
N THR A 27 -41.08 10.61 6.33
CA THR A 27 -40.81 10.97 4.93
C THR A 27 -42.10 11.12 4.11
N ALA A 28 -43.09 10.25 4.34
CA ALA A 28 -44.39 10.34 3.66
C ALA A 28 -45.14 11.63 4.06
N VAL A 29 -45.16 11.97 5.36
CA VAL A 29 -45.78 13.20 5.87
C VAL A 29 -45.10 14.45 5.30
N ILE A 30 -43.77 14.50 5.32
CA ILE A 30 -43.02 15.65 4.80
C ILE A 30 -43.21 15.77 3.28
N SER A 31 -43.22 14.66 2.54
CA SER A 31 -43.50 14.66 1.09
C SER A 31 -44.87 15.27 0.78
N VAL A 32 -45.91 14.91 1.55
CA VAL A 32 -47.25 15.49 1.40
C VAL A 32 -47.23 16.98 1.74
N LEU A 33 -46.55 17.39 2.81
CA LEU A 33 -46.43 18.79 3.20
C LEU A 33 -45.73 19.63 2.11
N VAL A 34 -44.63 19.15 1.54
CA VAL A 34 -43.93 19.80 0.42
C VAL A 34 -44.83 19.93 -0.79
N LEU A 35 -45.58 18.88 -1.15
CA LEU A 35 -46.53 18.93 -2.27
C LEU A 35 -47.64 19.97 -2.02
N VAL A 36 -48.20 20.03 -0.81
CA VAL A 36 -49.19 21.04 -0.44
C VAL A 36 -48.61 22.45 -0.55
N LEU A 37 -47.39 22.68 -0.05
CA LEU A 37 -46.71 23.98 -0.15
C LEU A 37 -46.41 24.37 -1.61
N LEU A 38 -46.05 23.41 -2.47
CA LEU A 38 -45.86 23.62 -3.90
C LEU A 38 -47.17 23.94 -4.62
N MET A 39 -48.28 23.26 -4.29
CA MET A 39 -49.60 23.56 -4.84
C MET A 39 -50.11 24.94 -4.43
N LEU A 40 -49.70 25.45 -3.27
CA LEU A 40 -50.06 26.78 -2.78
C LEU A 40 -49.11 27.88 -3.28
N ARG A 41 -48.07 27.55 -4.05
CA ARG A 41 -47.01 28.48 -4.47
C ARG A 41 -47.51 29.72 -5.21
N ASP A 42 -48.58 29.59 -6.00
CA ASP A 42 -49.12 30.69 -6.81
C ASP A 42 -49.92 31.72 -5.98
N GLN A 43 -50.11 31.47 -4.68
CA GLN A 43 -50.69 32.44 -3.77
C GLN A 43 -49.72 33.61 -3.53
N PRO A 44 -50.18 34.86 -3.40
CA PRO A 44 -49.33 36.06 -3.24
C PRO A 44 -48.62 36.16 -1.87
N ARG A 45 -48.51 35.04 -1.15
CA ARG A 45 -48.03 34.94 0.22
C ARG A 45 -46.54 34.58 0.24
N LYS A 46 -45.68 35.59 0.37
CA LYS A 46 -44.21 35.41 0.45
C LYS A 46 -43.76 34.42 1.54
N TRP A 47 -44.54 34.25 2.61
CA TRP A 47 -44.23 33.29 3.68
C TRP A 47 -44.24 31.83 3.22
N LEU A 48 -45.00 31.48 2.16
CA LEU A 48 -45.03 30.10 1.63
C LEU A 48 -43.67 29.68 1.05
N THR A 49 -42.94 30.61 0.43
CA THR A 49 -41.59 30.36 -0.08
C THR A 49 -40.60 30.10 1.06
N TYR A 50 -40.69 30.89 2.15
CA TYR A 50 -39.85 30.67 3.34
C TYR A 50 -40.23 29.39 4.09
N ALA A 51 -41.52 29.05 4.16
CA ALA A 51 -41.99 27.80 4.75
C ALA A 51 -41.51 26.58 3.96
N LEU A 52 -41.58 26.63 2.63
CA LEU A 52 -41.04 25.58 1.77
C LEU A 52 -39.52 25.42 1.95
N LEU A 53 -38.78 26.53 1.94
CA LEU A 53 -37.34 26.51 2.19
C LEU A 53 -37.03 25.92 3.56
N PHE A 54 -37.75 26.32 4.60
CA PHE A 54 -37.56 25.79 5.95
C PHE A 54 -37.82 24.28 6.02
N VAL A 55 -38.95 23.80 5.48
CA VAL A 55 -39.31 22.38 5.51
C VAL A 55 -38.28 21.53 4.76
N VAL A 56 -37.87 21.97 3.57
CA VAL A 56 -36.85 21.26 2.78
C VAL A 56 -35.50 21.26 3.49
N THR A 57 -35.04 22.40 4.00
CA THR A 57 -33.75 22.48 4.72
C THR A 57 -33.79 21.65 6.00
N ALA A 58 -34.85 21.71 6.79
CA ALA A 58 -34.99 20.97 8.03
C ALA A 58 -35.02 19.45 7.77
N GLU A 59 -35.75 19.00 6.76
CA GLU A 59 -35.81 17.59 6.38
C GLU A 59 -34.45 17.10 5.86
N MET A 60 -33.82 17.81 4.93
CA MET A 60 -32.51 17.46 4.41
C MET A 60 -31.45 17.44 5.52
N THR A 61 -31.50 18.38 6.46
CA THR A 61 -30.57 18.42 7.61
C THR A 61 -30.81 17.25 8.55
N ALA A 62 -32.07 16.94 8.86
CA ALA A 62 -32.41 15.81 9.73
C ALA A 62 -32.03 14.47 9.08
N ASN A 63 -32.30 14.30 7.78
CA ASN A 63 -31.89 13.13 7.02
C ASN A 63 -30.36 13.00 7.01
N ALA A 64 -29.63 14.06 6.67
CA ALA A 64 -28.17 14.06 6.72
C ALA A 64 -27.62 13.73 8.12
N ALA A 65 -28.21 14.28 9.19
CA ALA A 65 -27.78 13.98 10.56
C ALA A 65 -28.02 12.51 10.93
N ILE A 66 -29.22 11.98 10.67
CA ILE A 66 -29.56 10.58 10.96
C ILE A 66 -28.64 9.63 10.19
N ASP A 67 -28.40 9.91 8.91
CA ASP A 67 -27.55 9.08 8.06
C ASP A 67 -26.08 9.14 8.52
N LEU A 68 -25.57 10.34 8.85
CA LEU A 68 -24.22 10.50 9.39
C LEU A 68 -24.04 9.85 10.76
N PHE A 69 -25.03 9.88 11.65
CA PHE A 69 -24.96 9.22 12.96
C PHE A 69 -24.97 7.69 12.87
N ARG A 70 -25.44 7.13 11.75
CA ARG A 70 -25.47 5.68 11.50
C ARG A 70 -24.22 5.16 10.80
N LEU A 71 -23.45 6.05 10.17
CA LEU A 71 -22.13 5.69 9.65
C LEU A 71 -21.18 5.52 10.84
N GLY A 72 -20.59 4.32 10.95
CA GLY A 72 -19.52 4.06 11.91
C GLY A 72 -18.29 4.87 11.52
N TYR A 73 -18.11 6.04 12.13
CA TYR A 73 -16.88 6.81 12.00
C TYR A 73 -15.87 6.36 13.07
N VAL A 74 -14.58 6.45 12.73
CA VAL A 74 -13.50 6.34 13.72
C VAL A 74 -13.73 7.42 14.78
N LYS A 75 -13.58 7.07 16.06
CA LYS A 75 -13.74 8.05 17.13
C LYS A 75 -12.67 9.15 16.99
N GLN A 76 -13.07 10.38 17.28
CA GLN A 76 -12.21 11.54 17.04
C GLN A 76 -10.95 11.53 17.92
N ASP A 77 -11.08 11.05 19.15
CA ASP A 77 -9.99 10.87 20.11
C ASP A 77 -8.97 9.84 19.63
N GLU A 78 -9.41 8.65 19.22
CA GLU A 78 -8.54 7.61 18.65
C GLU A 78 -7.82 8.12 17.39
N PHE A 79 -8.53 8.85 16.53
CA PHE A 79 -7.89 9.47 15.36
C PHE A 79 -6.83 10.49 15.77
N ALA A 80 -7.12 11.37 16.74
CA ALA A 80 -6.19 12.38 17.22
C ALA A 80 -4.96 11.78 17.93
N ASP A 81 -5.17 10.71 18.72
CA ASP A 81 -4.10 9.94 19.35
C ASP A 81 -3.18 9.33 18.29
N TYR A 82 -3.74 8.68 17.27
CA TYR A 82 -2.93 8.14 16.17
C TYR A 82 -2.11 9.22 15.46
N GLN A 83 -2.70 10.38 15.17
CA GLN A 83 -1.97 11.48 14.52
C GLN A 83 -0.85 12.04 15.40
N THR A 84 -1.09 12.17 16.69
CA THR A 84 -0.10 12.66 17.64
C THR A 84 1.07 11.69 17.68
N ASN A 85 0.78 10.39 17.88
CA ASN A 85 1.79 9.34 17.89
C ASN A 85 2.57 9.26 16.59
N LEU A 86 1.89 9.28 15.43
CA LEU A 86 2.56 9.23 14.13
C LEU A 86 3.49 10.45 13.93
N ASN A 87 3.08 11.65 14.36
CA ASN A 87 3.96 12.81 14.33
C ASN A 87 5.16 12.67 15.27
N THR A 88 4.97 12.12 16.47
CA THR A 88 6.07 11.84 17.41
C THR A 88 7.06 10.83 16.83
N MET A 89 6.58 9.76 16.21
CA MET A 89 7.42 8.73 15.58
C MET A 89 8.25 9.28 14.43
N LEU A 90 7.68 10.23 13.68
CA LEU A 90 8.31 10.83 12.50
C LEU A 90 9.19 12.04 12.83
N ALA A 91 9.20 12.54 14.07
CA ALA A 91 9.83 13.82 14.41
C ALA A 91 11.32 13.88 14.01
N ASP A 92 12.05 12.79 14.18
CA ASP A 92 13.50 12.72 13.96
C ASP A 92 13.90 12.11 12.60
N VAL A 93 12.93 11.62 11.83
CA VAL A 93 13.15 10.90 10.56
C VAL A 93 12.36 11.49 9.40
N ARG A 94 11.51 12.49 9.61
CA ARG A 94 10.83 13.18 8.51
C ARG A 94 11.83 14.02 7.73
N THR A 95 11.88 13.84 6.42
CA THR A 95 12.77 14.57 5.51
C THR A 95 12.57 16.08 5.63
N SER A 96 13.68 16.83 5.65
CA SER A 96 13.67 18.28 5.47
C SER A 96 13.55 18.65 4.00
N GLU A 97 13.42 19.94 3.71
CA GLU A 97 13.54 20.46 2.33
C GLU A 97 14.84 19.95 1.68
N ASP A 98 14.78 19.65 0.39
CA ASP A 98 15.89 19.15 -0.45
C ASP A 98 16.48 17.76 -0.11
N THR A 99 15.87 17.00 0.79
CA THR A 99 16.26 15.61 1.08
C THR A 99 15.18 14.63 0.68
N PHE A 100 15.57 13.42 0.26
CA PHE A 100 14.62 12.36 -0.07
C PHE A 100 15.12 11.00 0.41
N TYR A 101 14.22 10.30 1.09
CA TYR A 101 14.22 8.87 1.33
C TYR A 101 12.80 8.48 1.74
N ARG A 102 12.46 7.19 1.65
CA ARG A 102 11.15 6.70 2.05
C ARG A 102 11.17 6.19 3.49
N ILE A 103 10.02 6.25 4.13
CA ILE A 103 9.77 5.75 5.49
C ILE A 103 8.59 4.81 5.42
N GLU A 104 8.71 3.63 6.02
CA GLU A 104 7.63 2.64 6.08
C GLU A 104 7.41 2.11 7.49
N LYS A 105 6.31 1.38 7.68
CA LYS A 105 5.84 0.95 9.00
C LYS A 105 5.27 -0.46 8.96
N THR A 106 5.35 -1.18 10.08
CA THR A 106 4.74 -2.52 10.23
C THR A 106 3.24 -2.47 10.56
N PHE A 107 2.64 -1.29 10.56
CA PHE A 107 1.24 -1.02 10.88
C PHE A 107 0.73 0.15 10.03
N GLN A 108 -0.58 0.21 9.84
CA GLN A 108 -1.22 1.33 9.15
C GLN A 108 -2.63 1.59 9.70
N ARG A 109 -3.01 2.88 9.82
CA ARG A 109 -4.41 3.25 10.02
C ARG A 109 -5.13 3.36 8.68
N SER A 110 -4.43 3.86 7.67
CA SER A 110 -4.91 3.95 6.30
C SER A 110 -3.75 3.77 5.31
N LYS A 111 -4.08 3.39 4.08
CA LYS A 111 -3.11 3.28 2.97
C LYS A 111 -2.53 4.63 2.53
N ASN A 112 -2.95 5.75 3.13
CA ASN A 112 -2.53 7.10 2.77
C ASN A 112 -2.00 7.88 4.00
N ASP A 113 -1.47 7.17 4.99
CA ASP A 113 -0.89 7.80 6.17
C ASP A 113 0.27 8.76 5.82
N SER A 114 1.02 8.45 4.76
CA SER A 114 2.08 9.29 4.18
C SER A 114 1.57 10.66 3.73
N PHE A 115 0.47 10.68 2.97
CA PHE A 115 -0.21 11.92 2.57
C PHE A 115 -0.70 12.72 3.77
N GLN A 116 -1.20 12.04 4.80
CA GLN A 116 -1.74 12.70 5.98
C GLN A 116 -0.65 13.32 6.87
N ALA A 117 0.47 12.63 7.05
CA ALA A 117 1.54 13.04 7.96
C ALA A 117 2.76 13.65 7.25
N ASN A 118 2.66 13.94 5.95
CA ASN A 118 3.67 14.63 5.14
C ASN A 118 5.06 13.99 5.23
N TYR A 119 5.16 12.71 4.84
CA TYR A 119 6.43 12.02 4.62
C TYR A 119 6.34 11.19 3.34
N ALA A 120 7.49 10.88 2.73
CA ALA A 120 7.54 10.00 1.58
C ALA A 120 7.33 8.54 2.01
N GLY A 121 6.17 7.98 1.68
CA GLY A 121 5.86 6.56 1.85
C GLY A 121 5.49 5.93 0.51
N ILE A 122 5.49 4.60 0.46
CA ILE A 122 5.12 3.75 -0.66
C ILE A 122 3.65 3.35 -0.57
N ASN A 123 3.16 3.02 0.64
CA ASN A 123 1.75 2.74 0.89
C ASN A 123 0.84 3.81 0.24
N HIS A 124 -0.05 3.38 -0.65
CA HIS A 124 -0.93 4.30 -1.38
C HIS A 124 -2.29 3.68 -1.75
N PHE A 125 -3.35 4.49 -1.68
CA PHE A 125 -4.65 4.20 -2.31
C PHE A 125 -5.14 5.41 -3.12
N SER A 126 -5.54 5.17 -4.36
CA SER A 126 -6.27 6.11 -5.21
C SER A 126 -7.15 5.37 -6.21
N SER A 127 -8.38 5.85 -6.42
CA SER A 127 -9.28 5.30 -7.45
C SER A 127 -8.79 5.55 -8.89
N THR A 128 -7.78 6.40 -9.06
CA THR A 128 -7.15 6.70 -10.36
C THR A 128 -5.69 6.27 -10.39
N PHE A 129 -5.26 5.35 -9.52
CA PHE A 129 -3.89 4.84 -9.50
C PHE A 129 -3.59 4.05 -10.78
N GLU A 130 -2.46 4.33 -11.40
CA GLU A 130 -1.93 3.63 -12.57
C GLU A 130 -1.77 2.14 -12.27
N LYS A 131 -2.37 1.28 -13.07
CA LYS A 131 -2.46 -0.18 -12.84
C LYS A 131 -1.09 -0.87 -12.87
N GLU A 132 -0.13 -0.24 -13.53
CA GLU A 132 1.23 -0.69 -13.73
C GLU A 132 1.99 -0.79 -12.39
N ILE A 133 1.70 0.14 -11.46
CA ILE A 133 2.38 0.17 -10.16
C ILE A 133 1.89 -0.96 -9.24
N PRO A 134 0.57 -1.19 -9.02
CA PRO A 134 0.11 -2.38 -8.33
C PRO A 134 0.60 -3.69 -8.96
N ALA A 135 0.66 -3.78 -10.29
CA ALA A 135 1.17 -4.97 -10.97
C ALA A 135 2.66 -5.24 -10.64
N LEU A 136 3.50 -4.20 -10.64
CA LEU A 136 4.90 -4.31 -10.22
C LEU A 136 5.00 -4.77 -8.76
N PHE A 137 4.31 -4.10 -7.84
CA PHE A 137 4.37 -4.46 -6.42
C PHE A 137 3.83 -5.87 -6.15
N GLY A 138 2.76 -6.28 -6.83
CA GLY A 138 2.25 -7.65 -6.79
C GLY A 138 3.29 -8.67 -7.26
N SER A 139 3.97 -8.41 -8.39
CA SER A 139 5.05 -9.26 -8.89
C SER A 139 6.28 -9.32 -7.98
N LEU A 140 6.44 -8.36 -7.06
CA LEU A 140 7.51 -8.37 -6.05
C LEU A 140 7.11 -9.04 -4.74
N GLY A 141 5.85 -9.45 -4.60
CA GLY A 141 5.34 -10.17 -3.43
C GLY A 141 4.69 -9.28 -2.38
N PHE A 142 4.23 -8.09 -2.76
CA PHE A 142 3.47 -7.21 -1.88
C PHE A 142 1.96 -7.38 -2.08
N PRO A 143 1.16 -7.23 -1.02
CA PRO A 143 -0.28 -7.14 -1.18
C PRO A 143 -0.69 -5.92 -2.01
N ASP A 144 -1.41 -6.18 -3.09
CA ASP A 144 -1.90 -5.18 -4.04
C ASP A 144 -3.38 -5.37 -4.37
N GLY A 145 -3.95 -4.39 -5.07
CA GLY A 145 -5.26 -4.52 -5.67
C GLY A 145 -5.61 -3.35 -6.58
N ASN A 146 -6.87 -3.31 -7.03
CA ASN A 146 -7.33 -2.21 -7.87
C ASN A 146 -7.26 -0.89 -7.10
N GLY A 147 -6.33 -0.03 -7.49
CA GLY A 147 -6.19 1.31 -6.90
C GLY A 147 -5.37 1.37 -5.63
N PHE A 148 -4.63 0.31 -5.25
CA PHE A 148 -3.74 0.39 -4.09
C PHE A 148 -2.55 -0.57 -4.11
N ILE A 149 -1.56 -0.23 -3.29
CA ILE A 149 -0.48 -1.10 -2.85
C ILE A 149 -0.36 -1.02 -1.33
N VAL A 150 0.04 -2.12 -0.69
CA VAL A 150 0.40 -2.17 0.73
C VAL A 150 1.83 -2.67 0.89
N TYR A 151 2.71 -1.78 1.31
CA TYR A 151 4.09 -2.08 1.66
C TYR A 151 4.18 -2.67 3.08
N SER A 152 3.63 -3.86 3.28
CA SER A 152 3.71 -4.56 4.57
C SER A 152 4.93 -5.46 4.64
N THR A 153 5.18 -6.29 3.64
CA THR A 153 6.07 -7.47 3.76
C THR A 153 7.29 -7.38 2.85
N GLY A 154 8.08 -6.32 3.00
CA GLY A 154 9.32 -6.14 2.23
C GLY A 154 10.40 -7.17 2.59
N THR A 155 11.31 -7.41 1.65
CA THR A 155 12.62 -8.05 1.88
C THR A 155 13.69 -6.98 2.11
N LEU A 156 14.89 -7.37 2.55
CA LEU A 156 16.03 -6.43 2.58
C LEU A 156 16.26 -5.79 1.20
N PHE A 157 16.05 -6.56 0.12
CA PHE A 157 16.20 -6.07 -1.25
C PHE A 157 15.15 -5.04 -1.63
N THR A 158 13.86 -5.30 -1.40
CA THR A 158 12.83 -4.33 -1.77
C THR A 158 12.93 -3.05 -0.93
N ASP A 159 13.33 -3.18 0.34
CA ASP A 159 13.60 -2.01 1.20
C ASP A 159 14.75 -1.17 0.65
N ALA A 160 15.83 -1.82 0.17
CA ALA A 160 16.95 -1.17 -0.51
C ALA A 160 16.50 -0.49 -1.81
N LEU A 161 15.86 -1.24 -2.71
CA LEU A 161 15.40 -0.80 -4.03
C LEU A 161 14.57 0.48 -3.95
N PHE A 162 13.54 0.48 -3.11
CA PHE A 162 12.65 1.62 -2.96
C PHE A 162 13.18 2.69 -1.98
N GLY A 163 14.44 2.63 -1.60
CA GLY A 163 15.07 3.66 -0.76
C GLY A 163 14.36 3.86 0.58
N VAL A 164 13.84 2.78 1.18
CA VAL A 164 13.22 2.81 2.51
C VAL A 164 14.34 2.94 3.54
N LYS A 165 14.60 4.16 4.00
CA LYS A 165 15.71 4.47 4.92
C LYS A 165 15.34 4.21 6.37
N TYR A 166 14.08 4.41 6.75
CA TYR A 166 13.60 4.16 8.10
C TYR A 166 12.35 3.27 8.11
N PHE A 167 12.33 2.32 9.04
CA PHE A 167 11.19 1.44 9.26
C PHE A 167 10.70 1.58 10.71
N ILE A 168 9.41 1.87 10.90
CA ILE A 168 8.83 2.07 12.24
C ILE A 168 8.00 0.85 12.61
N GLN A 169 8.41 0.18 13.68
CA GLN A 169 7.70 -0.97 14.23
C GLN A 169 6.93 -0.57 15.49
N ASP A 170 5.67 -0.99 15.61
CA ASP A 170 4.88 -0.81 16.83
C ASP A 170 5.47 -1.59 18.03
N LYS A 171 5.31 -1.06 19.23
CA LYS A 171 5.56 -1.80 20.47
C LYS A 171 4.27 -2.46 20.93
N LYS A 172 4.31 -3.76 21.22
CA LYS A 172 3.17 -4.49 21.79
C LYS A 172 2.97 -4.08 23.25
N LEU A 173 1.95 -3.26 23.49
CA LEU A 173 1.55 -2.84 24.83
C LEU A 173 0.60 -3.87 25.47
N PRO A 174 0.59 -3.99 26.82
CA PRO A 174 -0.34 -4.87 27.51
C PRO A 174 -1.79 -4.40 27.34
N GLU A 175 -2.76 -5.32 27.29
CA GLU A 175 -4.20 -4.98 27.13
C GLU A 175 -4.69 -3.97 28.16
N THR A 176 -4.20 -4.09 29.40
CA THR A 176 -4.52 -3.16 30.49
C THR A 176 -4.18 -1.71 30.16
N PHE A 177 -3.24 -1.46 29.25
CA PHE A 177 -2.94 -0.10 28.79
C PHE A 177 -4.12 0.49 28.00
N TYR A 178 -4.75 -0.30 27.13
CA TYR A 178 -5.91 0.15 26.35
C TYR A 178 -7.17 0.21 27.20
N ASP A 179 -7.38 -0.76 28.11
CA ASP A 179 -8.54 -0.79 29.00
C ASP A 179 -8.61 0.41 29.96
N LEU A 180 -7.44 0.97 30.35
CA LEU A 180 -7.35 2.07 31.29
C LEU A 180 -7.33 3.46 30.63
N ASN A 181 -7.24 3.53 29.30
CA ASN A 181 -7.09 4.78 28.57
C ASN A 181 -8.07 4.85 27.40
N ASP A 182 -9.27 5.35 27.68
CA ASP A 182 -10.25 5.67 26.64
C ASP A 182 -9.67 6.64 25.60
N GLY A 183 -9.99 6.40 24.33
CA GLY A 183 -9.57 7.25 23.21
C GLY A 183 -8.15 7.00 22.70
N ILE A 184 -7.44 6.00 23.22
CA ILE A 184 -6.16 5.57 22.67
C ILE A 184 -6.38 4.65 21.48
N TYR A 185 -5.71 4.96 20.36
CA TYR A 185 -5.72 4.10 19.19
C TYR A 185 -4.81 2.90 19.40
N ARG A 186 -5.25 1.71 19.00
CA ARG A 186 -4.42 0.50 19.01
C ARG A 186 -3.64 0.39 17.71
N LEU A 187 -2.30 0.41 17.79
CA LEU A 187 -1.45 0.17 16.62
C LEU A 187 -1.55 -1.31 16.25
N ASN A 188 -2.35 -1.61 15.24
CA ASN A 188 -2.51 -2.98 14.76
C ASN A 188 -1.41 -3.26 13.73
N ARG A 189 -0.45 -4.09 14.14
CA ARG A 189 0.56 -4.63 13.26
C ARG A 189 -0.11 -5.41 12.13
N ASN A 190 0.32 -5.18 10.91
CA ASN A 190 -0.10 -5.91 9.71
C ASN A 190 1.08 -6.48 8.94
N SER A 191 2.24 -6.59 9.61
CA SER A 191 3.45 -7.18 9.03
C SER A 191 4.39 -7.74 10.10
N THR A 192 4.82 -8.98 9.87
CA THR A 192 5.87 -9.66 10.64
C THR A 192 7.19 -9.52 9.90
N ARG A 193 8.16 -8.84 10.53
CA ARG A 193 9.49 -8.53 9.96
C ARG A 193 10.65 -8.83 10.94
N PRO A 194 10.92 -10.11 11.28
CA PRO A 194 12.11 -10.49 12.05
C PRO A 194 13.42 -9.94 11.47
N ASP A 195 13.49 -9.77 10.15
CA ASP A 195 14.61 -9.18 9.42
C ASP A 195 14.91 -7.70 9.74
N LEU A 196 14.00 -6.96 10.40
CA LEU A 196 14.35 -5.63 10.95
C LEU A 196 15.46 -5.72 12.01
N THR A 197 15.73 -6.89 12.58
CA THR A 197 16.89 -7.12 13.45
C THR A 197 18.23 -7.04 12.72
N GLN A 198 18.24 -7.06 11.38
CA GLN A 198 19.42 -6.78 10.55
C GLN A 198 19.73 -5.28 10.48
N TYR A 199 18.78 -4.43 10.89
CA TYR A 199 18.93 -2.97 10.92
C TYR A 199 19.30 -2.48 12.33
N SER A 200 19.91 -1.30 12.40
CA SER A 200 20.19 -0.66 13.69
C SER A 200 18.99 0.11 14.20
N ILE A 201 18.72 0.04 15.50
CA ILE A 201 17.75 0.92 16.16
C ILE A 201 18.26 2.36 16.07
N TYR A 202 17.45 3.23 15.47
CA TYR A 202 17.74 4.66 15.31
C TYR A 202 17.14 5.49 16.45
N SER A 203 15.85 5.26 16.75
CA SER A 203 15.15 5.95 17.81
C SER A 203 14.02 5.10 18.40
N GLU A 204 13.54 5.49 19.57
CA GLU A 204 12.45 4.82 20.24
C GLU A 204 11.47 5.83 20.85
N THR A 205 10.20 5.48 20.84
CA THR A 205 9.14 6.15 21.58
C THR A 205 8.50 5.16 22.55
N ASP A 206 7.54 5.61 23.35
CA ASP A 206 6.74 4.72 24.20
C ASP A 206 5.92 3.70 23.38
N ARG A 207 5.70 3.98 22.09
CA ARG A 207 4.75 3.27 21.23
C ARG A 207 5.38 2.54 20.06
N SER A 208 6.64 2.78 19.78
CA SER A 208 7.33 2.22 18.61
C SER A 208 8.85 2.24 18.75
N THR A 209 9.50 1.45 17.89
CA THR A 209 10.93 1.43 17.66
C THR A 209 11.17 1.74 16.18
N THR A 210 12.06 2.68 15.89
CA THR A 210 12.45 3.05 14.53
C THR A 210 13.80 2.44 14.21
N PHE A 211 13.87 1.73 13.09
CA PHE A 211 15.08 1.11 12.56
C PHE A 211 15.61 1.92 11.38
N GLU A 212 16.93 2.03 11.27
CA GLU A 212 17.60 2.60 10.10
C GLU A 212 18.12 1.49 9.20
N ASN A 213 17.63 1.48 7.95
CA ASN A 213 18.13 0.61 6.90
C ASN A 213 19.46 1.15 6.35
N PRO A 214 20.57 0.40 6.47
CA PRO A 214 21.85 0.82 5.91
C PRO A 214 21.91 0.65 4.39
N TYR A 215 21.01 -0.12 3.78
CA TYR A 215 21.04 -0.55 2.39
C TYR A 215 20.18 0.30 1.44
N ALA A 216 19.51 1.35 1.95
CA ALA A 216 18.64 2.19 1.13
C ALA A 216 19.39 2.79 -0.07
N LEU A 217 18.91 2.50 -1.29
CA LEU A 217 19.41 3.09 -2.52
C LEU A 217 18.85 4.48 -2.74
N SER A 218 19.54 5.27 -3.55
CA SER A 218 19.04 6.58 -3.98
C SER A 218 17.81 6.43 -4.88
N LEU A 219 17.06 7.52 -5.06
CA LEU A 219 15.90 7.57 -5.95
C LEU A 219 16.23 7.19 -7.40
N ALA A 220 17.49 7.41 -7.81
CA ALA A 220 18.02 7.02 -9.10
C ALA A 220 19.48 6.54 -8.98
N PHE A 221 19.87 5.55 -9.77
CA PHE A 221 21.22 4.98 -9.83
C PHE A 221 21.47 4.33 -11.20
N GLY A 222 22.74 4.17 -11.58
CA GLY A 222 23.14 3.50 -12.81
C GLY A 222 22.91 1.99 -12.74
N VAL A 223 22.48 1.39 -13.85
CA VAL A 223 22.36 -0.06 -14.04
C VAL A 223 22.59 -0.43 -15.52
N SER A 224 22.78 -1.71 -15.78
CA SER A 224 22.82 -2.28 -17.13
C SER A 224 21.52 -2.04 -17.92
N GLU A 225 21.66 -1.91 -19.24
CA GLU A 225 20.54 -1.90 -20.20
C GLU A 225 19.59 -3.11 -20.05
N SER A 226 20.08 -4.25 -19.52
CA SER A 226 19.26 -5.46 -19.33
C SER A 226 18.01 -5.25 -18.47
N VAL A 227 17.98 -4.20 -17.63
CA VAL A 227 16.79 -3.85 -16.84
C VAL A 227 15.58 -3.48 -17.72
N LEU A 228 15.82 -2.97 -18.94
CA LEU A 228 14.76 -2.55 -19.86
C LEU A 228 13.99 -3.75 -20.45
N ASP A 229 14.64 -4.90 -20.54
CA ASP A 229 14.08 -6.13 -21.10
C ASP A 229 13.33 -7.00 -20.06
N LEU A 230 13.34 -6.60 -18.78
CA LEU A 230 12.68 -7.36 -17.72
C LEU A 230 11.15 -7.31 -17.85
N GLU A 231 10.53 -8.50 -17.86
CA GLU A 231 9.09 -8.66 -17.80
C GLU A 231 8.64 -9.01 -16.38
N LEU A 232 7.47 -8.50 -15.98
CA LEU A 232 6.86 -8.87 -14.71
C LEU A 232 6.47 -10.36 -14.72
N ILE A 233 6.86 -11.08 -13.67
CA ILE A 233 6.56 -12.51 -13.49
C ILE A 233 5.45 -12.65 -12.43
N GLU A 234 4.32 -13.22 -12.82
CA GLU A 234 3.22 -13.53 -11.90
C GLU A 234 3.57 -14.76 -11.03
N ASP A 235 3.11 -14.74 -9.78
CA ASP A 235 3.22 -15.84 -8.79
C ASP A 235 4.65 -16.36 -8.51
N GLN A 236 5.69 -15.60 -8.90
CA GLN A 236 7.09 -15.93 -8.61
C GLN A 236 7.85 -14.71 -8.08
N PRO A 237 7.43 -14.15 -6.93
CA PRO A 237 7.95 -12.87 -6.47
C PRO A 237 9.45 -12.89 -6.12
N ILE A 238 9.96 -14.03 -5.62
CA ILE A 238 11.39 -14.18 -5.37
C ILE A 238 12.19 -14.22 -6.67
N LEU A 239 11.67 -14.87 -7.73
CA LEU A 239 12.33 -14.87 -9.03
C LEU A 239 12.37 -13.46 -9.65
N MET A 240 11.30 -12.68 -9.48
CA MET A 240 11.28 -11.28 -9.90
C MET A 240 12.35 -10.45 -9.19
N GLN A 241 12.55 -10.68 -7.88
CA GLN A 241 13.60 -10.02 -7.10
C GLN A 241 15.00 -10.46 -7.52
N GLU A 242 15.21 -11.75 -7.81
CA GLU A 242 16.47 -12.29 -8.34
C GLU A 242 16.85 -11.65 -9.67
N GLN A 243 15.92 -11.62 -10.63
CA GLN A 243 16.19 -11.05 -11.96
C GLN A 243 16.51 -9.55 -11.91
N LEU A 244 15.91 -8.81 -10.97
CA LEU A 244 16.26 -7.42 -10.73
C LEU A 244 17.69 -7.26 -10.19
N LEU A 245 18.07 -8.10 -9.22
CA LEU A 245 19.42 -8.08 -8.66
C LEU A 245 20.48 -8.46 -9.70
N ASP A 246 20.22 -9.49 -10.53
CA ASP A 246 21.09 -9.87 -11.64
C ASP A 246 21.22 -8.74 -12.68
N ALA A 247 20.11 -8.07 -13.01
CA ALA A 247 20.11 -6.93 -13.92
C ALA A 247 20.93 -5.74 -13.41
N PHE A 248 21.11 -5.58 -12.09
CA PHE A 248 21.94 -4.49 -11.53
C PHE A 248 23.44 -4.70 -11.79
N ASN A 249 23.88 -5.92 -12.05
CA ASN A 249 25.29 -6.26 -12.23
C ASN A 249 25.63 -6.73 -13.65
N ASN A 250 24.68 -6.66 -14.60
CA ASN A 250 24.81 -7.14 -15.97
C ASN A 250 25.28 -8.61 -16.09
N GLN A 251 24.98 -9.43 -15.08
CA GLN A 251 25.44 -10.81 -14.98
C GLN A 251 24.40 -11.64 -14.23
N GLU A 252 24.10 -12.84 -14.74
CA GLU A 252 23.48 -13.87 -13.91
C GLU A 252 24.47 -14.24 -12.81
N SER A 253 24.05 -14.05 -11.56
CA SER A 253 24.88 -14.40 -10.42
C SER A 253 25.20 -15.89 -10.45
N ILE A 254 26.48 -16.24 -10.31
CA ILE A 254 26.92 -17.64 -10.29
C ILE A 254 26.24 -18.40 -9.13
N GLU A 255 25.98 -17.69 -8.02
CA GLU A 255 25.22 -18.15 -6.87
C GLU A 255 23.95 -17.29 -6.73
N PRO A 256 22.77 -17.87 -6.45
CA PRO A 256 21.53 -17.11 -6.33
C PRO A 256 21.52 -16.21 -5.09
N TYR A 257 20.87 -15.05 -5.18
CA TYR A 257 20.66 -14.19 -4.01
C TYR A 257 19.69 -14.84 -3.02
N PHE A 258 18.70 -15.57 -3.50
CA PHE A 258 17.69 -16.29 -2.73
C PHE A 258 17.78 -17.79 -3.00
N SER A 259 18.46 -18.50 -2.10
CA SER A 259 18.58 -19.96 -2.17
C SER A 259 17.31 -20.64 -1.67
N LEU A 260 16.71 -21.52 -2.47
CA LEU A 260 15.60 -22.37 -2.04
C LEU A 260 16.06 -23.32 -0.92
N ARG A 261 15.27 -23.40 0.15
CA ARG A 261 15.53 -24.25 1.33
C ARG A 261 14.39 -25.23 1.56
N PRO A 262 14.69 -26.52 1.82
CA PRO A 262 13.68 -27.48 2.20
C PRO A 262 13.23 -27.26 3.65
N PHE A 263 12.03 -27.72 3.98
CA PHE A 263 11.63 -27.92 5.37
C PHE A 263 12.26 -29.22 5.91
N ASP A 264 12.65 -29.21 7.18
CA ASP A 264 13.21 -30.38 7.88
C ASP A 264 12.13 -31.44 8.13
N SER A 265 10.90 -31.01 8.44
CA SER A 265 9.76 -31.89 8.63
C SER A 265 8.41 -31.18 8.53
N ASN A 266 7.35 -31.95 8.25
CA ASN A 266 5.97 -31.51 8.25
C ASN A 266 5.19 -32.29 9.32
N VAL A 267 4.48 -31.61 10.21
CA VAL A 267 3.65 -32.24 11.25
C VAL A 267 2.18 -31.92 11.01
N PHE A 268 1.34 -32.95 11.00
CA PHE A 268 -0.09 -32.85 10.75
C PHE A 268 -0.88 -33.17 12.02
N GLN A 269 -1.76 -32.25 12.42
CA GLN A 269 -2.68 -32.44 13.53
C GLN A 269 -4.11 -32.38 13.01
N ASN A 270 -4.85 -33.50 13.10
CA ASN A 270 -6.25 -33.61 12.64
C ASN A 270 -6.46 -33.19 11.17
N VAL A 271 -5.44 -33.29 10.33
CA VAL A 271 -5.49 -32.95 8.91
C VAL A 271 -5.12 -34.18 8.07
N THR A 272 -5.74 -34.30 6.90
CA THR A 272 -5.37 -35.25 5.83
C THR A 272 -5.11 -34.47 4.54
N SER A 273 -4.29 -34.99 3.63
CA SER A 273 -4.01 -34.37 2.33
C SER A 273 -4.48 -35.24 1.17
N ALA A 274 -4.85 -34.62 0.04
CA ALA A 274 -5.24 -35.35 -1.19
C ALA A 274 -4.09 -36.13 -1.84
N ALA A 275 -2.84 -35.71 -1.60
CA ALA A 275 -1.63 -36.38 -2.03
C ALA A 275 -0.78 -36.68 -0.79
N ASP A 276 -0.29 -37.93 -0.68
CA ASP A 276 0.63 -38.32 0.37
C ASP A 276 1.89 -37.43 0.30
N ASP A 277 2.18 -36.70 1.37
CA ASP A 277 3.43 -35.93 1.57
C ASP A 277 3.67 -34.70 0.66
N ALA A 278 2.64 -34.17 0.00
CA ALA A 278 2.80 -32.97 -0.85
C ALA A 278 2.63 -31.67 -0.05
N GLN A 279 3.68 -30.86 0.05
CA GLN A 279 3.66 -29.52 0.64
C GLN A 279 2.56 -28.62 0.03
N ASN A 280 2.47 -28.62 -1.31
CA ASN A 280 1.54 -27.83 -2.11
C ASN A 280 0.35 -28.70 -2.54
N THR A 281 -0.66 -28.79 -1.68
CA THR A 281 -1.84 -29.64 -1.87
C THR A 281 -3.07 -29.01 -1.20
N THR A 282 -4.23 -29.65 -1.39
CA THR A 282 -5.41 -29.39 -0.56
C THR A 282 -5.37 -30.28 0.67
N TYR A 283 -5.53 -29.64 1.82
CA TYR A 283 -5.62 -30.25 3.14
C TYR A 283 -7.07 -30.22 3.62
N TYR A 284 -7.51 -31.30 4.27
CA TYR A 284 -8.87 -31.48 4.77
C TYR A 284 -8.84 -31.78 6.26
N ARG A 285 -9.78 -31.18 7.00
CA ARG A 285 -10.03 -31.57 8.39
C ARG A 285 -10.45 -33.03 8.44
N SER A 286 -9.88 -33.76 9.38
CA SER A 286 -10.17 -35.18 9.62
C SER A 286 -11.03 -35.43 10.85
N VAL A 287 -11.11 -34.45 11.76
CA VAL A 287 -11.88 -34.54 13.00
C VAL A 287 -12.70 -33.27 13.17
N ASP A 288 -14.02 -33.42 13.16
CA ASP A 288 -14.96 -32.30 13.32
C ASP A 288 -14.82 -31.64 14.70
N GLY A 289 -14.87 -30.30 14.71
CA GLY A 289 -14.73 -29.46 15.91
C GLY A 289 -13.35 -29.47 16.59
N ALA A 290 -12.36 -30.20 16.08
CA ALA A 290 -11.01 -30.22 16.63
C ALA A 290 -10.08 -29.21 15.93
N ILE A 291 -9.12 -28.67 16.68
CA ILE A 291 -8.06 -27.84 16.12
C ILE A 291 -7.31 -28.65 15.05
N SER A 292 -7.20 -28.09 13.86
CA SER A 292 -6.61 -28.74 12.68
C SER A 292 -5.44 -27.90 12.18
N ARG A 293 -4.22 -28.45 12.21
CA ARG A 293 -2.99 -27.70 11.94
C ARG A 293 -2.03 -28.45 11.02
N ILE A 294 -1.30 -27.69 10.23
CA ILE A 294 -0.13 -28.11 9.47
C ILE A 294 1.05 -27.29 9.97
N GLU A 295 2.12 -27.95 10.38
CA GLU A 295 3.33 -27.29 10.86
C GLU A 295 4.51 -27.64 9.94
N PHE A 296 5.10 -26.62 9.34
CA PHE A 296 6.31 -26.71 8.53
C PHE A 296 7.50 -26.28 9.39
N GLN A 297 8.42 -27.19 9.64
CA GLN A 297 9.55 -26.98 10.55
C GLN A 297 10.86 -26.91 9.77
N PHE A 298 11.73 -25.96 10.10
CA PHE A 298 13.07 -25.86 9.55
C PHE A 298 14.03 -25.20 10.53
N THR A 299 15.31 -25.47 10.37
CA THR A 299 16.38 -24.90 11.19
C THR A 299 17.29 -24.01 10.33
N PRO A 300 17.30 -22.67 10.54
CA PRO A 300 18.23 -21.78 9.86
C PRO A 300 19.69 -22.24 9.99
N THR A 301 20.39 -22.32 8.86
CA THR A 301 21.80 -22.73 8.81
C THR A 301 22.77 -21.57 8.96
N SER A 302 22.26 -20.34 8.89
CA SER A 302 23.00 -19.08 9.01
C SER A 302 22.15 -18.05 9.75
N GLU A 303 22.72 -16.86 10.00
CA GLU A 303 21.99 -15.70 10.56
C GLU A 303 21.22 -14.89 9.51
N ASN A 304 21.25 -15.34 8.24
CA ASN A 304 20.58 -14.68 7.13
C ASN A 304 19.06 -14.65 7.33
N PRO A 305 18.34 -13.72 6.68
CA PRO A 305 16.88 -13.71 6.70
C PRO A 305 16.31 -14.80 5.78
N TYR A 306 15.24 -15.43 6.27
CA TYR A 306 14.48 -16.47 5.57
C TYR A 306 13.07 -15.96 5.22
N TYR A 307 12.69 -16.11 3.96
CA TYR A 307 11.44 -15.62 3.40
C TYR A 307 10.59 -16.78 2.88
N LEU A 308 9.30 -16.71 3.13
CA LEU A 308 8.30 -17.70 2.71
C LEU A 308 7.36 -17.06 1.69
N ILE A 309 7.02 -17.81 0.64
CA ILE A 309 5.92 -17.44 -0.25
C ILE A 309 4.60 -17.92 0.35
N LEU A 310 3.65 -17.01 0.53
CA LEU A 310 2.31 -17.25 1.04
C LEU A 310 1.27 -17.06 -0.07
N ASP A 311 0.53 -18.13 -0.39
CA ASP A 311 -0.55 -18.15 -1.38
C ASP A 311 -1.60 -17.06 -1.11
N ALA A 312 -1.97 -16.31 -2.14
CA ALA A 312 -3.02 -15.30 -2.07
C ALA A 312 -4.39 -15.84 -1.64
N GLY A 313 -4.64 -17.14 -1.81
CA GLY A 313 -5.85 -17.82 -1.37
C GLY A 313 -5.93 -18.06 0.14
N ILE A 314 -4.86 -17.78 0.91
CA ILE A 314 -4.84 -17.94 2.37
C ILE A 314 -5.12 -16.61 3.05
N ASP A 315 -6.21 -16.56 3.81
CA ASP A 315 -6.65 -15.35 4.52
C ASP A 315 -7.25 -15.65 5.89
N ASP A 316 -7.64 -14.59 6.61
CA ASP A 316 -8.22 -14.67 7.96
C ASP A 316 -9.62 -15.31 7.99
N ASP A 317 -10.26 -15.53 6.84
CA ASP A 317 -11.54 -16.25 6.77
C ASP A 317 -11.30 -17.77 6.76
N ASN A 318 -10.19 -18.23 6.18
CA ASN A 318 -9.91 -19.67 6.00
C ASN A 318 -8.75 -20.25 6.82
N ALA A 319 -7.86 -19.42 7.38
CA ALA A 319 -6.76 -19.85 8.23
C ALA A 319 -6.39 -18.85 9.33
N THR A 320 -5.74 -19.35 10.38
CA THR A 320 -4.90 -18.54 11.26
C THR A 320 -3.45 -19.02 11.15
N LEU A 321 -2.54 -18.08 10.90
CA LEU A 321 -1.12 -18.36 10.69
C LEU A 321 -0.30 -18.08 11.95
N TYR A 322 0.74 -18.87 12.18
CA TYR A 322 1.67 -18.68 13.31
C TYR A 322 3.12 -18.90 12.89
N VAL A 323 4.02 -18.21 13.59
CA VAL A 323 5.46 -18.53 13.62
C VAL A 323 5.83 -18.76 15.08
N ASN A 324 6.37 -19.93 15.40
CA ASN A 324 6.74 -20.34 16.76
C ASN A 324 5.59 -20.14 17.78
N ASN A 325 4.36 -20.54 17.41
CA ASN A 325 3.12 -20.38 18.18
C ASN A 325 2.69 -18.92 18.46
N VAL A 326 3.34 -17.92 17.87
CA VAL A 326 2.89 -16.53 17.89
C VAL A 326 2.10 -16.26 16.62
N LYS A 327 0.89 -15.70 16.74
CA LYS A 327 0.06 -15.36 15.57
C LYS A 327 0.87 -14.46 14.64
N LEU A 328 0.93 -14.83 13.36
CA LEU A 328 1.59 -14.06 12.32
C LEU A 328 0.72 -12.84 11.99
N ASP A 329 1.26 -11.64 12.17
CA ASP A 329 0.64 -10.42 11.66
C ASP A 329 1.04 -10.26 10.18
N TYR A 330 0.06 -10.14 9.30
CA TYR A 330 0.25 -9.95 7.85
C TYR A 330 -0.92 -9.12 7.31
N TYR A 331 -0.81 -8.67 6.06
CA TYR A 331 -1.90 -8.00 5.37
C TYR A 331 -2.46 -8.97 4.32
N THR A 332 -3.77 -9.19 4.32
CA THR A 332 -4.38 -10.07 3.32
C THR A 332 -4.23 -9.48 1.91
N THR A 333 -3.70 -10.28 0.99
CA THR A 333 -3.58 -9.93 -0.43
C THR A 333 -4.88 -10.28 -1.16
N TYR A 334 -5.11 -9.63 -2.31
CA TYR A 334 -6.30 -9.88 -3.12
C TYR A 334 -6.03 -10.77 -4.33
N ARG A 335 -4.78 -10.83 -4.82
CA ARG A 335 -4.46 -11.46 -6.12
C ARG A 335 -3.15 -12.22 -6.15
N ASN A 336 -2.06 -11.58 -5.76
CA ASN A 336 -0.71 -12.13 -5.91
C ASN A 336 -0.19 -12.71 -4.61
N ASP A 337 0.64 -13.74 -4.72
CA ASP A 337 1.36 -14.34 -3.60
C ASP A 337 2.21 -13.31 -2.86
N GLN A 338 2.31 -13.49 -1.55
CA GLN A 338 3.09 -12.59 -0.69
C GLN A 338 4.41 -13.20 -0.30
N VAL A 339 5.46 -12.38 -0.25
CA VAL A 339 6.73 -12.76 0.37
C VAL A 339 6.69 -12.31 1.81
N ILE A 340 6.84 -13.22 2.77
CA ILE A 340 6.83 -12.90 4.21
C ILE A 340 8.13 -13.33 4.88
N ASN A 341 8.67 -12.50 5.77
CA ASN A 341 9.84 -12.90 6.56
C ASN A 341 9.40 -13.73 7.77
N ILE A 342 10.01 -14.91 7.94
CA ILE A 342 9.65 -15.83 9.03
C ILE A 342 10.82 -16.14 9.98
N ALA A 343 12.06 -15.82 9.60
CA ALA A 343 13.22 -15.92 10.48
C ALA A 343 14.35 -14.96 10.04
N SER A 344 15.18 -14.55 11.00
CA SER A 344 16.40 -13.76 10.79
C SER A 344 17.18 -13.70 12.09
N ASN A 345 18.52 -13.81 12.08
CA ASN A 345 19.36 -13.87 13.28
C ASN A 345 18.97 -14.99 14.27
N GLN A 346 18.65 -16.18 13.74
CA GLN A 346 18.15 -17.33 14.49
C GLN A 346 18.86 -18.63 14.10
N GLN A 347 20.17 -18.57 13.82
CA GLN A 347 20.94 -19.74 13.41
C GLN A 347 20.81 -20.89 14.44
N GLY A 348 20.46 -22.08 13.95
CA GLY A 348 20.33 -23.27 14.79
C GLY A 348 19.06 -23.34 15.66
N GLU A 349 18.18 -22.34 15.61
CA GLU A 349 16.87 -22.39 16.27
C GLU A 349 15.86 -23.16 15.41
N ASN A 350 15.02 -24.01 16.00
CA ASN A 350 13.95 -24.65 15.25
C ASN A 350 12.80 -23.66 15.03
N ILE A 351 12.53 -23.31 13.78
CA ILE A 351 11.44 -22.41 13.39
C ILE A 351 10.26 -23.24 12.91
N THR A 352 9.07 -22.95 13.43
CA THR A 352 7.83 -23.62 13.03
C THR A 352 6.84 -22.61 12.44
N PHE A 353 6.54 -22.75 11.15
CA PHE A 353 5.44 -22.05 10.51
C PHE A 353 4.18 -22.92 10.55
N THR A 354 3.09 -22.40 11.10
CA THR A 354 1.85 -23.16 11.30
C THR A 354 0.70 -22.54 10.52
N ILE A 355 -0.04 -23.37 9.81
CA ILE A 355 -1.34 -23.05 9.23
C ILE A 355 -2.41 -23.78 10.05
N GLU A 356 -3.22 -23.04 10.81
CA GLU A 356 -4.42 -23.55 11.48
C GLU A 356 -5.64 -23.32 10.58
N LEU A 357 -6.32 -24.39 10.20
CA LEU A 357 -7.48 -24.31 9.30
C LEU A 357 -8.68 -23.74 10.06
N LEU A 358 -9.39 -22.77 9.47
CA LEU A 358 -10.69 -22.26 9.95
C LEU A 358 -11.88 -22.87 9.21
N GLU A 359 -11.65 -23.34 7.99
CA GLU A 359 -12.63 -24.05 7.14
C GLU A 359 -12.35 -25.56 7.05
N ASP A 360 -13.28 -26.30 6.43
CA ASP A 360 -13.18 -27.77 6.24
C ASP A 360 -11.98 -28.19 5.40
N SER A 361 -11.51 -27.31 4.52
CA SER A 361 -10.33 -27.54 3.69
C SER A 361 -9.61 -26.25 3.38
N ILE A 362 -8.29 -26.34 3.20
CA ILE A 362 -7.47 -25.24 2.70
C ILE A 362 -6.58 -25.73 1.55
N ARG A 363 -6.45 -24.90 0.52
CA ARG A 363 -5.51 -25.14 -0.57
C ARG A 363 -4.24 -24.35 -0.27
N VAL A 364 -3.10 -25.04 -0.27
CA VAL A 364 -1.78 -24.43 -0.15
C VAL A 364 -1.06 -24.64 -1.47
N GLN A 365 -0.64 -23.55 -2.10
CA GLN A 365 0.17 -23.56 -3.31
C GLN A 365 1.42 -22.70 -3.11
N ASP A 366 2.41 -22.95 -3.96
CA ASP A 366 3.64 -22.17 -4.09
C ASP A 366 4.43 -21.90 -2.81
N LEU A 367 4.11 -22.64 -1.73
CA LEU A 367 4.77 -22.56 -0.44
C LEU A 367 6.22 -22.99 -0.60
N LYS A 368 7.11 -22.00 -0.58
CA LYS A 368 8.54 -22.16 -0.76
C LYS A 368 9.27 -21.29 0.23
N LEU A 369 10.32 -21.83 0.81
CA LEU A 369 11.20 -21.16 1.76
C LEU A 369 12.50 -20.78 1.06
N TYR A 370 12.91 -19.54 1.18
CA TYR A 370 14.15 -19.01 0.61
C TYR A 370 15.02 -18.39 1.71
N GLU A 371 16.33 -18.58 1.58
CA GLU A 371 17.34 -17.86 2.36
C GLU A 371 17.97 -16.79 1.48
N LEU A 372 17.97 -15.53 1.92
CA LEU A 372 18.74 -14.49 1.25
C LEU A 372 20.23 -14.62 1.60
N ASN A 373 21.09 -14.78 0.61
CA ASN A 373 22.53 -14.64 0.74
C ASN A 373 22.88 -13.18 1.05
N LYS A 374 22.87 -12.84 2.33
CA LYS A 374 23.08 -11.46 2.80
C LYS A 374 24.42 -10.89 2.36
N ALA A 375 25.49 -11.69 2.34
CA ALA A 375 26.82 -11.21 1.95
C ALA A 375 26.86 -10.77 0.47
N LEU A 376 26.30 -11.59 -0.43
CA LEU A 376 26.21 -11.27 -1.86
C LEU A 376 25.29 -10.07 -2.12
N PHE A 377 24.16 -10.01 -1.39
CA PHE A 377 23.27 -8.86 -1.40
C PHE A 377 23.98 -7.57 -0.96
N GLU A 378 24.70 -7.60 0.17
CA GLU A 378 25.43 -6.45 0.71
C GLU A 378 26.50 -5.95 -0.26
N GLU A 379 27.25 -6.86 -0.88
CA GLU A 379 28.25 -6.54 -1.90
C GLU A 379 27.62 -5.80 -3.08
N THR A 380 26.51 -6.33 -3.61
CA THR A 380 25.79 -5.75 -4.76
C THR A 380 25.22 -4.37 -4.42
N ILE A 381 24.51 -4.25 -3.29
CA ILE A 381 23.86 -3.00 -2.92
C ILE A 381 24.87 -1.92 -2.56
N SER A 382 25.98 -2.26 -1.91
CA SER A 382 27.01 -1.26 -1.57
C SER A 382 27.58 -0.60 -2.83
N GLY A 383 27.84 -1.37 -3.89
CA GLY A 383 28.26 -0.82 -5.19
C GLY A 383 27.24 0.17 -5.76
N ARG A 384 25.96 -0.22 -5.78
CA ARG A 384 24.86 0.64 -6.28
C ARG A 384 24.63 1.87 -5.40
N GLN A 385 24.92 1.82 -4.10
CA GLN A 385 24.85 2.98 -3.21
C GLN A 385 25.92 4.02 -3.54
N GLU A 386 27.15 3.60 -3.86
CA GLU A 386 28.25 4.50 -4.24
C GLU A 386 27.96 5.25 -5.56
N GLU A 387 27.21 4.61 -6.46
CA GLU A 387 26.81 5.14 -7.77
C GLU A 387 25.41 5.79 -7.76
N GLY A 388 24.78 5.86 -6.59
CA GLY A 388 23.50 6.50 -6.40
C GLY A 388 23.54 8.02 -6.68
N MET A 389 22.49 8.54 -7.32
CA MET A 389 22.35 9.96 -7.54
C MET A 389 22.34 10.72 -6.21
N THR A 390 23.25 11.67 -6.04
CA THR A 390 23.22 12.60 -4.91
C THR A 390 22.23 13.71 -5.22
N ILE A 391 21.09 13.72 -4.52
CA ILE A 391 20.05 14.74 -4.68
C ILE A 391 20.57 16.07 -4.10
N THR A 392 20.56 17.12 -4.92
CA THR A 392 20.95 18.48 -4.54
C THR A 392 19.75 19.39 -4.30
N SER A 393 18.60 19.07 -4.91
CA SER A 393 17.32 19.71 -4.63
C SER A 393 16.17 18.75 -4.89
N PHE A 394 15.13 18.84 -4.06
CA PHE A 394 13.97 17.95 -4.14
C PHE A 394 12.66 18.68 -3.90
N SER A 395 11.72 18.45 -4.80
CA SER A 395 10.29 18.70 -4.64
C SER A 395 9.49 17.60 -5.34
N GLN A 396 8.18 17.57 -5.11
CA GLN A 396 7.29 16.57 -5.72
C GLN A 396 7.23 16.64 -7.25
N THR A 397 7.65 17.77 -7.85
CA THR A 397 7.58 17.99 -9.30
C THR A 397 8.90 18.41 -9.93
N HIS A 398 9.98 18.50 -9.14
CA HIS A 398 11.29 18.93 -9.63
C HIS A 398 12.38 18.36 -8.74
N ILE A 399 13.28 17.59 -9.34
CA ILE A 399 14.35 16.86 -8.66
C ILE A 399 15.63 17.13 -9.44
N THR A 400 16.69 17.54 -8.74
CA THR A 400 18.01 17.75 -9.34
C THR A 400 19.05 17.02 -8.52
N GLY A 401 20.00 16.38 -9.18
CA GLY A 401 21.12 15.72 -8.53
C GLY A 401 22.30 15.50 -9.46
N SER A 402 23.39 15.02 -8.87
CA SER A 402 24.58 14.57 -9.59
C SER A 402 24.74 13.07 -9.46
N VAL A 403 25.07 12.38 -10.53
CA VAL A 403 25.31 10.93 -10.57
C VAL A 403 26.61 10.63 -11.29
N THR A 404 27.30 9.55 -10.89
CA THR A 404 28.44 9.00 -11.64
C THR A 404 28.03 7.62 -12.14
N ILE A 405 28.02 7.44 -13.45
CA ILE A 405 27.64 6.20 -14.12
C ILE A 405 28.90 5.40 -14.45
N ALA A 406 28.91 4.11 -14.10
CA ALA A 406 30.01 3.19 -14.41
C ALA A 406 30.12 2.90 -15.92
N ASP A 407 31.22 2.29 -16.35
CA ASP A 407 31.45 2.01 -17.79
C ASP A 407 30.50 0.91 -18.31
N GLU A 408 30.07 0.01 -17.44
CA GLU A 408 29.16 -1.11 -17.70
C GLU A 408 27.67 -0.78 -17.51
N ASP A 409 27.34 0.43 -17.08
CA ASP A 409 25.97 0.89 -16.89
C ASP A 409 25.54 1.81 -18.03
N GLU A 410 24.37 1.55 -18.61
CA GLU A 410 23.84 2.31 -19.74
C GLU A 410 22.48 2.96 -19.46
N VAL A 411 21.90 2.72 -18.27
CA VAL A 411 20.58 3.19 -17.88
C VAL A 411 20.60 3.80 -16.49
N LEU A 412 20.01 4.99 -16.36
CA LEU A 412 19.64 5.55 -15.07
C LEU A 412 18.25 4.99 -14.69
N LEU A 413 18.23 3.99 -13.82
CA LEU A 413 17.00 3.46 -13.24
C LEU A 413 16.51 4.42 -12.16
N THR A 414 15.19 4.67 -12.12
CA THR A 414 14.56 5.42 -11.02
C THR A 414 13.46 4.61 -10.36
N THR A 415 13.19 4.88 -9.08
CA THR A 415 11.99 4.37 -8.40
C THR A 415 10.80 5.32 -8.49
N ILE A 416 10.75 6.12 -9.55
CA ILE A 416 9.64 7.04 -9.85
C ILE A 416 8.68 6.34 -10.83
N PRO A 417 7.38 6.26 -10.51
CA PRO A 417 6.37 5.82 -11.47
C PRO A 417 6.44 6.60 -12.79
N TYR A 418 6.48 5.89 -13.91
CA TYR A 418 6.48 6.50 -15.23
C TYR A 418 5.18 7.27 -15.48
N SER A 419 5.31 8.42 -16.15
CA SER A 419 4.19 9.22 -16.64
C SER A 419 4.67 10.07 -17.81
N GLU A 420 3.83 10.29 -18.82
CA GLU A 420 4.08 11.24 -19.93
C GLU A 420 4.36 12.67 -19.42
N GLY A 421 4.02 12.97 -18.16
CA GLY A 421 4.29 14.26 -17.54
C GLY A 421 5.73 14.49 -17.10
N TRP A 422 6.57 13.45 -17.05
CA TRP A 422 7.98 13.57 -16.70
C TRP A 422 8.84 13.98 -17.89
N ALA A 423 9.69 14.97 -17.70
CA ALA A 423 10.76 15.35 -18.60
C ALA A 423 12.09 15.27 -17.85
N VAL A 424 13.14 14.80 -18.55
CA VAL A 424 14.47 14.65 -17.98
C VAL A 424 15.49 15.42 -18.84
N THR A 425 16.44 16.08 -18.18
CA THR A 425 17.64 16.61 -18.84
C THR A 425 18.89 16.00 -18.22
N ILE A 426 19.90 15.76 -19.07
CA ILE A 426 21.23 15.30 -18.70
C ILE A 426 22.22 16.39 -19.15
N ASP A 427 22.96 16.95 -18.20
CA ASP A 427 23.89 18.06 -18.43
C ASP A 427 23.27 19.29 -19.13
N GLY A 428 21.96 19.50 -18.89
CA GLY A 428 21.19 20.60 -19.47
C GLY A 428 20.57 20.33 -20.84
N GLU A 429 20.88 19.18 -21.46
CA GLU A 429 20.28 18.75 -22.73
C GLU A 429 19.11 17.78 -22.46
N ALA A 430 18.06 17.86 -23.28
CA ALA A 430 16.89 16.99 -23.12
C ALA A 430 17.24 15.51 -23.39
N ALA A 431 16.81 14.62 -22.49
CA ALA A 431 17.00 13.18 -22.61
C ALA A 431 15.68 12.48 -22.93
N GLU A 432 15.74 11.40 -23.73
CA GLU A 432 14.60 10.53 -23.95
C GLU A 432 14.33 9.68 -22.71
N THR A 433 13.05 9.45 -22.42
CA THR A 433 12.62 8.65 -21.26
C THR A 433 12.05 7.33 -21.73
N GLU A 434 12.35 6.28 -20.98
CA GLU A 434 11.87 4.93 -21.20
C GLU A 434 11.09 4.43 -19.98
N THR A 435 10.44 3.27 -20.15
CA THR A 435 9.74 2.57 -19.08
C THR A 435 10.38 1.21 -18.88
N THR A 436 10.70 0.90 -17.62
CA THR A 436 11.13 -0.45 -17.19
C THR A 436 10.13 -1.02 -16.19
N LEU A 437 10.11 -2.35 -16.05
CA LEU A 437 9.20 -3.08 -15.16
C LEU A 437 7.72 -2.71 -15.37
N LYS A 438 7.40 -2.35 -16.62
CA LYS A 438 6.10 -1.82 -17.06
C LYS A 438 5.60 -0.57 -16.33
N GLY A 439 6.36 0.03 -15.42
CA GLY A 439 5.83 1.08 -14.54
C GLY A 439 6.83 2.09 -13.98
N LEU A 440 8.14 1.89 -14.09
CA LEU A 440 9.14 2.82 -13.58
C LEU A 440 9.79 3.63 -14.70
N LEU A 441 10.12 4.89 -14.39
CA LEU A 441 10.86 5.78 -15.27
C LEU A 441 12.33 5.35 -15.34
N ALA A 442 12.82 5.17 -16.56
CA ALA A 442 14.22 4.90 -16.87
C ALA A 442 14.73 5.92 -17.91
N VAL A 443 16.03 6.16 -17.95
CA VAL A 443 16.66 7.12 -18.87
C VAL A 443 17.98 6.53 -19.37
N PRO A 444 18.14 6.28 -20.68
CA PRO A 444 19.44 5.92 -21.24
C PRO A 444 20.47 7.00 -20.93
N ILE A 445 21.65 6.59 -20.43
CA ILE A 445 22.70 7.51 -19.99
C ILE A 445 24.08 6.91 -20.28
N SER A 446 25.04 7.77 -20.61
CA SER A 446 26.42 7.34 -20.84
C SER A 446 27.21 7.24 -19.53
N ALA A 447 28.28 6.45 -19.55
CA ALA A 447 29.28 6.44 -18.49
C ALA A 447 29.88 7.84 -18.22
N GLY A 448 30.16 8.13 -16.95
CA GLY A 448 30.77 9.38 -16.51
C GLY A 448 29.92 10.17 -15.50
N LYS A 449 30.33 11.43 -15.26
CA LYS A 449 29.68 12.31 -14.30
C LYS A 449 28.64 13.17 -14.99
N HIS A 450 27.42 13.12 -14.48
CA HIS A 450 26.28 13.81 -15.05
C HIS A 450 25.51 14.61 -14.00
N THR A 451 24.94 15.73 -14.43
CA THR A 451 23.88 16.44 -13.70
C THR A 451 22.54 16.04 -14.30
N VAL A 452 21.65 15.49 -13.48
CA VAL A 452 20.33 15.01 -13.90
C VAL A 452 19.26 15.90 -13.29
N GLU A 453 18.32 16.37 -14.10
CA GLU A 453 17.16 17.14 -13.66
C GLU A 453 15.88 16.49 -14.18
N LEU A 454 14.98 16.15 -13.26
CA LEU A 454 13.67 15.59 -13.55
C LEU A 454 12.59 16.63 -13.22
N THR A 455 11.74 16.96 -14.17
CA THR A 455 10.62 17.88 -13.97
C THR A 455 9.31 17.23 -14.35
N TYR A 456 8.33 17.29 -13.46
CA TYR A 456 6.98 16.79 -13.70
C TYR A 456 6.00 17.91 -14.00
N ARG A 457 5.15 17.68 -14.99
CA ARG A 457 3.98 18.49 -15.28
C ARG A 457 2.79 17.60 -15.58
N THR A 458 1.68 17.83 -14.89
CA THR A 458 0.43 17.11 -15.16
C THR A 458 0.06 17.19 -16.66
N PRO A 459 -0.07 16.04 -17.35
CA PRO A 459 -0.48 16.00 -18.75
C PRO A 459 -1.77 16.79 -19.00
N TYR A 460 -1.85 17.44 -20.15
CA TYR A 460 -3.00 18.26 -20.58
C TYR A 460 -3.38 19.46 -19.69
N LEU A 461 -2.65 19.78 -18.62
CA LEU A 461 -2.96 20.91 -17.75
C LEU A 461 -3.06 22.23 -18.53
N MET A 462 -2.11 22.50 -19.43
CA MET A 462 -2.14 23.73 -20.24
C MET A 462 -3.25 23.72 -21.28
N THR A 463 -3.56 22.57 -21.85
CA THR A 463 -4.68 22.40 -22.77
C THR A 463 -5.99 22.70 -22.05
N GLY A 464 -6.19 22.13 -20.85
CA GLY A 464 -7.36 22.38 -20.00
C GLY A 464 -7.50 23.85 -19.58
N LEU A 465 -6.39 24.48 -19.17
CA LEU A 465 -6.37 25.92 -18.86
C LEU A 465 -6.71 26.78 -20.08
N SER A 466 -6.17 26.44 -21.25
CA SER A 466 -6.46 27.14 -22.50
C SER A 466 -7.95 27.04 -22.87
N LEU A 467 -8.51 25.83 -22.84
CA LEU A 467 -9.93 25.57 -23.11
C LEU A 467 -10.84 26.32 -22.15
N THR A 468 -10.51 26.31 -20.85
CA THR A 468 -11.23 27.04 -19.81
C THR A 468 -11.20 28.55 -20.09
N GLY A 469 -10.03 29.10 -20.41
CA GLY A 469 -9.86 30.50 -20.77
C GLY A 469 -10.72 30.90 -21.97
N THR A 470 -10.67 30.14 -23.08
CA THR A 470 -11.52 30.39 -24.25
C THR A 470 -13.01 30.28 -23.92
N SER A 471 -13.41 29.36 -23.05
CA SER A 471 -14.81 29.19 -22.64
C SER A 471 -15.31 30.39 -21.84
N ILE A 472 -14.50 30.92 -20.92
CA ILE A 472 -14.81 32.14 -20.15
C ILE A 472 -14.95 33.34 -21.10
N VAL A 473 -13.99 33.53 -22.00
CA VAL A 473 -14.03 34.61 -22.99
C VAL A 473 -15.29 34.50 -23.85
N GLY A 474 -15.62 33.30 -24.34
CA GLY A 474 -16.84 33.03 -25.09
C GLY A 474 -18.11 33.36 -24.31
N ALA A 475 -18.20 32.95 -23.04
CA ALA A 475 -19.34 33.24 -22.18
C ALA A 475 -19.52 34.74 -21.91
N LEU A 476 -18.42 35.47 -21.70
CA LEU A 476 -18.43 36.94 -21.52
C LEU A 476 -18.88 37.67 -22.80
N LEU A 477 -18.39 37.23 -23.96
CA LEU A 477 -18.81 37.78 -25.26
C LEU A 477 -20.30 37.53 -25.52
N LEU A 478 -20.81 36.33 -25.22
CA LEU A 478 -22.23 35.99 -25.32
C LEU A 478 -23.10 36.85 -24.39
N LYS A 479 -22.66 37.06 -23.14
CA LYS A 479 -23.35 37.94 -22.19
C LYS A 479 -23.41 39.38 -22.70
N LYS A 480 -22.30 39.90 -23.23
CA LYS A 480 -22.24 41.25 -23.82
C LYS A 480 -23.16 41.36 -25.04
N TYR A 481 -23.15 40.36 -25.93
CA TYR A 481 -24.04 40.32 -27.09
C TYR A 481 -25.52 40.31 -26.68
N ARG A 482 -25.90 39.52 -25.66
CA ARG A 482 -27.27 39.47 -25.12
C ARG A 482 -27.72 40.74 -24.40
N LYS A 483 -26.80 41.52 -23.82
CA LYS A 483 -27.12 42.81 -23.18
C LYS A 483 -27.30 43.94 -24.20
N ASN A 484 -26.71 43.78 -25.38
CA ASN A 484 -26.78 44.75 -26.48
C ASN A 484 -27.91 44.45 -27.49
N LYS A 485 -28.61 43.33 -27.34
CA LYS A 485 -29.91 43.04 -27.94
C LYS A 485 -31.00 43.38 -26.92
#